data_AF-A0A7W0H1Z7-F1
#
_entry.id   AF-A0A7W0H1Z7-F1
#
_cell.length_a   1.000
_cell.length_b   1.000
_cell.length_c   1.000
_cell.angle_alpha   90.00
_cell.angle_beta   90.00
_cell.angle_gamma   90.00
#
_symmetry.space_group_name_H-M   'P 1'
#
loop_
_entity.id
_entity.type
_entity.pdbx_description
1 polymer ?
#
loop_
_entity_poly.entity_id
_entity_poly.type
_entity_poly.pdbx_seq_one_letter_code
_entity_poly.pdbx_strand_id
1 'polypeptide(L)'
;SQGQGERAAPGEGRRLGVRAAFLIAIGIGLHNLGEGLAIGSAYAIGSLALGAALVVGFALHNTTEGLAIVAPVARSGTARLRTLILLGLIAGAPAVLGAWIGASAFHPSVAAVMFGIGAGAIAQVIVQIAPAIRGDDGRLLNPLATSGLLVGLVVMYVTGLMVSV
;
A
#
# COMPACT_ATOMS: atom_id res chain seq x y z
N SER A 1 23.24 29.48 -26.59
CA SER A 1 21.96 29.46 -25.85
C SER A 1 21.94 28.28 -24.87
N GLN A 2 22.77 28.33 -23.84
CA GLN A 2 22.79 27.29 -22.81
C GLN A 2 21.66 27.56 -21.81
N GLY A 3 20.67 26.66 -21.79
CA GLY A 3 19.54 26.70 -20.87
C GLY A 3 20.03 26.60 -19.43
N GLN A 4 19.87 27.71 -18.70
CA GLN A 4 20.07 27.77 -17.27
C GLN A 4 19.03 26.86 -16.62
N GLY A 5 19.48 25.73 -16.08
CA GLY A 5 18.66 24.88 -15.23
C GLY A 5 18.18 25.71 -14.05
N GLU A 6 16.87 25.93 -13.97
CA GLU A 6 16.17 26.44 -12.80
C GLU A 6 16.51 25.53 -11.62
N ARG A 7 17.53 25.91 -10.83
CA ARG A 7 17.77 25.31 -9.53
C ARG A 7 16.60 25.73 -8.65
N ALA A 8 15.66 24.81 -8.46
CA ALA A 8 14.53 24.99 -7.55
C ALA A 8 15.02 25.56 -6.21
N ALA A 9 14.30 26.57 -5.69
CA ALA A 9 14.72 27.25 -4.46
C ALA A 9 14.87 26.23 -3.30
N PRO A 10 15.82 26.44 -2.36
CA PRO A 10 16.11 25.48 -1.28
C PRO A 10 14.88 25.03 -0.45
N GLY A 11 13.79 25.81 -0.44
CA GLY A 11 12.52 25.47 0.23
C GLY A 11 11.51 24.69 -0.63
N GLU A 12 11.67 24.65 -1.94
CA GLU A 12 10.70 24.10 -2.88
C GLU A 12 10.80 22.59 -3.00
N GLY A 13 12.02 22.05 -3.14
CA GLY A 13 12.27 20.60 -3.09
C GLY A 13 11.85 19.98 -1.75
N ARG A 14 11.99 20.73 -0.65
CA ARG A 14 11.54 20.32 0.68
C ARG A 14 10.02 20.22 0.78
N ARG A 15 9.30 21.23 0.28
CA ARG A 15 7.83 21.23 0.24
C ARG A 15 7.30 20.13 -0.67
N LEU A 16 7.93 19.89 -1.82
CA LEU A 16 7.55 18.83 -2.76
C LEU A 16 7.71 17.44 -2.14
N GLY A 17 8.83 17.16 -1.47
CA GLY A 17 9.04 15.86 -0.81
C GLY A 17 8.03 15.56 0.30
N VAL A 18 7.73 16.55 1.15
CA VAL A 18 6.73 16.38 2.21
C VAL A 18 5.32 16.22 1.62
N ARG A 19 4.95 17.02 0.62
CA ARG A 19 3.64 16.88 -0.07
C ARG A 19 3.49 15.51 -0.71
N ALA A 20 4.52 15.03 -1.40
CA ALA A 20 4.52 13.69 -1.98
C ALA A 20 4.32 12.61 -0.92
N ALA A 21 5.01 12.70 0.23
CA ALA A 21 4.84 11.75 1.32
C ALA A 21 3.41 11.72 1.89
N PHE A 22 2.74 12.86 2.01
CA PHE A 22 1.34 12.91 2.44
C PHE A 22 0.40 12.30 1.41
N LEU A 23 0.58 12.59 0.12
CA LEU A 23 -0.24 12.00 -0.94
C LEU A 23 -0.07 10.47 -0.97
N ILE A 24 1.16 9.98 -0.86
CA ILE A 24 1.47 8.55 -0.79
C ILE A 24 0.84 7.93 0.47
N ALA A 25 1.00 8.55 1.64
CA ALA A 25 0.42 8.04 2.88
C ALA A 25 -1.12 7.99 2.83
N ILE A 26 -1.79 8.95 2.19
CA ILE A 26 -3.24 8.92 1.99
C ILE A 26 -3.64 7.78 1.04
N GLY A 27 -2.91 7.60 -0.06
CA GLY A 27 -3.15 6.50 -1.00
C GLY A 27 -3.00 5.13 -0.34
N ILE A 28 -1.91 4.93 0.40
CA ILE A 28 -1.67 3.72 1.21
C ILE A 28 -2.74 3.58 2.30
N GLY A 29 -3.16 4.67 2.95
CA GLY A 29 -4.25 4.65 3.91
C GLY A 29 -5.54 4.09 3.32
N LEU A 30 -5.94 4.54 2.13
CA LEU A 30 -7.13 4.02 1.47
C LEU A 30 -6.99 2.55 1.04
N HIS A 31 -5.78 2.14 0.65
CA HIS A 31 -5.46 0.74 0.37
C HIS A 31 -5.60 -0.14 1.63
N ASN A 32 -4.98 0.31 2.73
CA ASN A 32 -4.99 -0.36 4.03
C ASN A 32 -6.41 -0.49 4.60
N LEU A 33 -7.32 0.44 4.30
CA LEU A 33 -8.74 0.29 4.61
C LEU A 33 -9.32 -0.99 3.98
N GLY A 34 -8.99 -1.25 2.70
CA GLY A 34 -9.39 -2.44 1.97
C GLY A 34 -8.81 -3.73 2.55
N GLU A 35 -7.53 -3.71 2.93
CA GLU A 35 -6.88 -4.83 3.64
C GLU A 35 -7.54 -5.12 4.99
N GLY A 36 -7.85 -4.06 5.74
CA GLY A 36 -8.62 -4.15 6.97
C GLY A 36 -9.96 -4.81 6.74
N LEU A 37 -10.73 -4.34 5.75
CA LEU A 37 -12.02 -4.94 5.38
C LEU A 37 -11.89 -6.44 5.10
N ALA A 38 -10.84 -6.85 4.37
CA ALA A 38 -10.55 -8.23 4.08
C ALA A 38 -10.28 -9.07 5.34
N ILE A 39 -9.43 -8.57 6.25
CA ILE A 39 -9.15 -9.22 7.55
C ILE A 39 -10.45 -9.36 8.36
N GLY A 40 -11.18 -8.26 8.53
CA GLY A 40 -12.41 -8.24 9.31
C GLY A 40 -13.45 -9.20 8.76
N SER A 41 -13.65 -9.21 7.44
CA SER A 41 -14.62 -10.10 6.78
C SER A 41 -14.22 -11.57 6.89
N ALA A 42 -12.93 -11.90 6.84
CA ALA A 42 -12.46 -13.27 7.10
C ALA A 42 -12.81 -13.74 8.53
N TYR A 43 -12.65 -12.86 9.53
CA TYR A 43 -13.07 -13.15 10.90
C TYR A 43 -14.59 -13.27 11.04
N ALA A 44 -15.36 -12.40 10.37
CA ALA A 44 -16.82 -12.39 10.44
C ALA A 44 -17.47 -13.70 9.95
N ILE A 45 -16.85 -14.36 8.97
CA ILE A 45 -17.30 -15.67 8.44
C ILE A 45 -16.68 -16.87 9.20
N GLY A 46 -15.96 -16.63 10.29
CA GLY A 46 -15.35 -17.68 11.12
C GLY A 46 -14.05 -18.29 10.57
N SER A 47 -13.47 -17.71 9.52
CA SER A 47 -12.23 -18.22 8.91
C SER A 47 -10.99 -17.67 9.62
N LEU A 48 -10.71 -18.21 10.81
CA LEU A 48 -9.61 -17.74 11.67
C LEU A 48 -8.22 -17.90 11.00
N ALA A 49 -8.00 -19.02 10.29
CA ALA A 49 -6.75 -19.29 9.60
C ALA A 49 -6.49 -18.29 8.46
N LEU A 50 -7.52 -17.97 7.66
CA LEU A 50 -7.45 -16.95 6.63
C LEU A 50 -7.20 -15.56 7.25
N GLY A 51 -7.95 -15.20 8.30
CA GLY A 51 -7.76 -13.94 9.01
C GLY A 51 -6.34 -13.77 9.54
N ALA A 52 -5.77 -14.80 10.16
CA ALA A 52 -4.39 -14.79 10.64
C ALA A 52 -3.37 -14.68 9.49
N ALA A 53 -3.58 -15.43 8.40
CA ALA A 53 -2.72 -15.36 7.22
C ALA A 53 -2.73 -13.96 6.58
N LEU A 54 -3.91 -13.33 6.47
CA LEU A 54 -4.06 -11.97 5.95
C LEU A 54 -3.38 -10.94 6.86
N VAL A 55 -3.55 -11.04 8.19
CA VAL A 55 -2.86 -10.15 9.14
C VAL A 55 -1.35 -10.20 8.97
N VAL A 56 -0.77 -11.41 8.93
CA VAL A 56 0.68 -11.57 8.77
C VAL A 56 1.14 -11.08 7.39
N GLY A 57 0.42 -11.47 6.32
CA GLY A 57 0.74 -11.07 4.95
C GLY A 57 0.72 -9.55 4.75
N PHE A 58 -0.35 -8.90 5.19
CA PHE A 58 -0.49 -7.45 5.08
C PHE A 58 0.46 -6.70 6.02
N ALA A 59 0.77 -7.22 7.22
CA ALA A 59 1.78 -6.60 8.07
C ALA A 59 3.17 -6.55 7.38
N LEU A 60 3.56 -7.65 6.72
CA LEU A 60 4.80 -7.70 5.94
C LEU A 60 4.74 -6.75 4.73
N HIS A 61 3.64 -6.77 3.99
CA HIS A 61 3.40 -5.89 2.85
C HIS A 61 3.49 -4.40 3.24
N ASN A 62 2.73 -3.99 4.26
CA ASN A 62 2.66 -2.61 4.76
C ASN A 62 3.99 -2.10 5.29
N THR A 63 4.82 -2.99 5.84
CA THR A 63 6.19 -2.64 6.24
C THR A 63 7.01 -2.20 5.02
N THR A 64 6.87 -2.87 3.88
CA THR A 64 7.57 -2.50 2.64
C THR A 64 6.98 -1.26 1.98
N GLU A 65 5.65 -1.05 2.04
CA GLU A 65 5.01 0.17 1.53
C GLU A 65 5.39 1.42 2.33
N GLY A 66 5.63 1.27 3.63
CA GLY A 66 6.10 2.35 4.49
C GLY A 66 7.40 3.00 3.98
N LEU A 67 8.24 2.27 3.23
CA LEU A 67 9.45 2.82 2.60
C LEU A 67 9.11 3.87 1.53
N ALA A 68 7.99 3.70 0.81
CA ALA A 68 7.53 4.66 -0.20
C ALA A 68 7.12 6.00 0.44
N ILE A 69 6.60 5.97 1.68
CA ILE A 69 6.27 7.17 2.46
C ILE A 69 7.53 7.84 2.99
N VAL A 70 8.49 7.05 3.50
CA VAL A 70 9.69 7.56 4.16
C VAL A 70 10.67 8.17 3.14
N ALA A 71 10.78 7.60 1.94
CA ALA A 71 11.80 8.01 0.97
C ALA A 71 11.70 9.49 0.51
N PRO A 72 10.53 10.06 0.18
CA PRO A 72 10.40 11.49 -0.12
C PRO A 72 10.68 12.41 1.09
N VAL A 73 10.35 11.97 2.31
CA VAL A 73 10.63 12.72 3.55
C VAL A 73 12.13 12.73 3.87
N ALA A 74 12.81 11.61 3.66
CA ALA A 74 14.25 11.49 3.82
C ALA A 74 15.00 12.38 2.81
N ARG A 75 14.60 12.33 1.52
CA ARG A 75 15.20 13.15 0.45
C ARG A 75 14.98 14.66 0.62
N SER A 76 13.95 15.08 1.34
CA SER A 76 13.67 16.50 1.62
C SER A 76 14.46 17.05 2.83
N GLY A 77 15.21 16.21 3.55
CA GLY A 77 15.96 16.62 4.74
C GLY A 77 15.07 17.01 5.93
N THR A 78 13.80 16.58 5.91
CA THR A 78 12.78 16.96 6.91
C THR A 78 12.19 15.80 7.71
N ALA A 79 12.92 14.69 7.80
CA ALA A 79 12.55 13.53 8.60
C ALA A 79 12.52 13.86 10.10
N ARG A 80 11.40 14.43 10.56
CA ARG A 80 11.07 14.61 11.98
C ARG A 80 10.21 13.42 12.40
N LEU A 81 10.50 12.86 13.58
CA LEU A 81 9.74 11.74 14.14
C LEU A 81 8.22 12.02 14.18
N ARG A 82 7.81 13.24 14.54
CA ARG A 82 6.39 13.65 14.54
C ARG A 82 5.75 13.53 13.16
N THR A 83 6.47 13.90 12.09
CA THR A 83 5.97 13.79 10.72
C THR A 83 5.85 12.33 10.30
N LEU A 84 6.83 11.49 10.66
CA LEU A 84 6.79 10.06 10.37
C LEU A 84 5.65 9.35 11.11
N ILE A 85 5.42 9.69 12.38
CA ILE A 85 4.27 9.17 13.16
C ILE A 85 2.95 9.58 12.50
N LEU A 86 2.80 10.85 12.13
CA LEU A 86 1.57 11.32 11.49
C LEU A 86 1.32 10.61 10.15
N LEU A 87 2.35 10.48 9.31
CA LEU A 87 2.24 9.75 8.04
C LEU A 87 1.93 8.27 8.26
N GLY A 88 2.56 7.64 9.25
CA GLY A 88 2.27 6.27 9.65
C GLY A 88 0.84 6.09 10.16
N LEU A 89 0.29 7.05 10.89
CA LEU A 89 -1.12 7.04 11.31
C LEU A 89 -2.07 7.20 10.12
N ILE A 90 -1.78 8.12 9.20
CA ILE A 90 -2.59 8.33 7.99
C ILE A 90 -2.60 7.05 7.14
N ALA A 91 -1.46 6.39 7.00
CA ALA A 91 -1.34 5.14 6.25
C ALA A 91 -1.93 3.93 7.00
N GLY A 92 -1.74 3.83 8.31
CA GLY A 92 -2.05 2.61 9.08
C GLY A 92 -3.41 2.59 9.76
N ALA A 93 -3.90 3.73 10.29
CA ALA A 93 -5.17 3.78 11.03
C ALA A 93 -6.39 3.30 10.22
N PRO A 94 -6.48 3.56 8.89
CA PRO A 94 -7.57 3.03 8.09
C PRO A 94 -7.68 1.50 8.07
N ALA A 95 -6.58 0.73 8.20
CA ALA A 95 -6.66 -0.73 8.32
C ALA A 95 -7.44 -1.19 9.55
N VAL A 96 -7.25 -0.50 10.68
CA VAL A 96 -8.00 -0.80 11.90
C VAL A 96 -9.49 -0.52 11.70
N LEU A 97 -9.83 0.61 11.08
CA LEU A 97 -11.21 0.95 10.74
C LEU A 97 -11.82 -0.07 9.77
N GLY A 98 -11.06 -0.47 8.75
CA GLY A 98 -11.46 -1.49 7.78
C GLY A 98 -11.72 -2.81 8.46
N ALA A 99 -10.86 -3.26 9.38
CA ALA A 99 -11.06 -4.49 10.13
C ALA A 99 -12.33 -4.47 10.98
N TRP A 100 -12.62 -3.35 11.63
CA TRP A 100 -13.88 -3.17 12.36
C TRP A 100 -15.10 -3.22 11.45
N ILE A 101 -15.07 -2.52 10.32
CA ILE A 101 -16.18 -2.54 9.35
C ILE A 101 -16.34 -3.94 8.76
N GLY A 102 -15.24 -4.56 8.35
CA GLY A 102 -15.23 -5.91 7.76
C GLY A 102 -15.73 -6.97 8.74
N ALA A 103 -15.42 -6.83 10.03
CA ALA A 103 -15.88 -7.73 11.09
C ALA A 103 -17.41 -7.66 11.31
N SER A 104 -18.05 -6.55 10.91
CA SER A 104 -19.51 -6.43 10.92
C SER A 104 -20.20 -7.11 9.72
N ALA A 105 -19.44 -7.66 8.76
CA ALA A 105 -19.97 -8.31 7.57
C ALA A 105 -20.33 -9.79 7.82
N PHE A 106 -21.49 -10.04 8.41
CA PHE A 106 -21.97 -11.40 8.74
C PHE A 106 -22.45 -12.22 7.52
N HIS A 107 -22.58 -11.60 6.34
CA HIS A 107 -23.12 -12.26 5.15
C HIS A 107 -22.05 -12.41 4.05
N PRO A 108 -21.86 -13.61 3.46
CA PRO A 108 -20.81 -13.86 2.46
C PRO A 108 -20.85 -12.92 1.24
N SER A 109 -22.03 -12.51 0.81
CA SER A 109 -22.20 -11.55 -0.29
C SER A 109 -21.67 -10.15 0.06
N VAL A 110 -21.84 -9.69 1.30
CA VAL A 110 -21.30 -8.41 1.76
C VAL A 110 -19.78 -8.50 1.88
N ALA A 111 -19.26 -9.60 2.42
CA ALA A 111 -17.83 -9.88 2.47
C ALA A 111 -17.19 -9.87 1.06
N ALA A 112 -17.84 -10.50 0.07
CA ALA A 112 -17.38 -10.49 -1.32
C ALA A 112 -17.30 -9.08 -1.92
N VAL A 113 -18.29 -8.22 -1.64
CA VAL A 113 -18.24 -6.80 -2.06
C VAL A 113 -17.09 -6.06 -1.38
N MET A 114 -16.87 -6.29 -0.08
CA MET A 114 -15.77 -5.67 0.66
C MET A 114 -14.40 -6.11 0.14
N PHE A 115 -14.22 -7.39 -0.21
CA PHE A 115 -13.01 -7.87 -0.90
C PHE A 115 -12.84 -7.19 -2.26
N GLY A 116 -13.92 -7.01 -3.03
CA GLY A 116 -13.90 -6.28 -4.30
C GLY A 116 -13.47 -4.82 -4.15
N ILE A 117 -13.96 -4.13 -3.11
CA ILE A 117 -13.52 -2.76 -2.76
C ILE A 117 -12.03 -2.74 -2.44
N GLY A 118 -11.56 -3.70 -1.64
CA GLY A 118 -10.14 -3.85 -1.34
C GLY A 118 -9.29 -4.00 -2.60
N ALA A 119 -9.66 -4.95 -3.47
CA ALA A 119 -9.00 -5.17 -4.76
C ALA A 119 -8.96 -3.91 -5.65
N GLY A 120 -10.07 -3.17 -5.70
CA GLY A 120 -10.16 -1.90 -6.43
C GLY A 120 -9.22 -0.81 -5.88
N ALA A 121 -9.07 -0.72 -4.56
CA ALA A 121 -8.13 0.21 -3.93
C ALA A 121 -6.67 -0.11 -4.30
N ILE A 122 -6.29 -1.39 -4.33
CA ILE A 122 -4.97 -1.85 -4.82
C ILE A 122 -4.75 -1.38 -6.27
N ALA A 123 -5.72 -1.64 -7.14
CA ALA A 123 -5.62 -1.27 -8.55
C ALA A 123 -5.41 0.24 -8.74
N GLN A 124 -6.11 1.06 -7.95
CA GLN A 124 -5.97 2.51 -8.01
C GLN A 124 -4.57 3.00 -7.59
N VAL A 125 -3.99 2.42 -6.54
CA VAL A 125 -2.62 2.75 -6.11
C VAL A 125 -1.59 2.32 -7.16
N ILE A 126 -1.74 1.13 -7.76
CA ILE A 126 -0.87 0.66 -8.84
C ILE A 126 -0.86 1.69 -9.99
N VAL A 127 -2.04 2.19 -10.40
CA VAL A 127 -2.13 3.22 -11.45
C VAL A 127 -1.41 4.52 -11.05
N GLN A 128 -1.49 4.94 -9.78
CA GLN A 128 -0.82 6.14 -9.29
C GLN A 128 0.70 6.00 -9.21
N ILE A 129 1.21 4.84 -8.81
CA ILE A 129 2.65 4.58 -8.68
C ILE A 129 3.26 4.25 -10.04
N ALA A 130 2.49 3.68 -10.98
CA ALA A 130 2.95 3.24 -12.29
C ALA A 130 3.90 4.21 -13.03
N PRO A 131 3.66 5.54 -13.09
CA PRO A 131 4.58 6.48 -13.70
C PRO A 131 5.95 6.56 -13.01
N ALA A 132 6.01 6.38 -11.68
CA ALA A 132 7.23 6.44 -10.88
C ALA A 132 8.10 5.17 -10.96
N ILE A 133 7.51 4.05 -11.39
CA ILE A 133 8.18 2.75 -11.55
C ILE A 133 8.42 2.36 -13.02
N ARG A 134 8.04 3.21 -13.98
CA ARG A 134 8.43 3.02 -15.38
C ARG A 134 9.94 3.06 -15.51
N GLY A 135 10.51 2.10 -16.24
CA GLY A 135 11.92 2.12 -16.60
C GLY A 135 12.28 3.29 -17.52
N ASP A 136 13.58 3.48 -17.73
CA ASP A 136 14.11 4.53 -18.63
C ASP A 136 13.61 4.39 -20.07
N ASP A 137 13.18 3.19 -20.46
CA ASP A 137 12.53 2.86 -21.74
C ASP A 137 11.02 3.14 -21.75
N GLY A 138 10.47 3.69 -20.67
CA GLY A 138 9.06 3.99 -20.49
C GLY A 138 8.17 2.76 -20.25
N ARG A 139 8.74 1.56 -20.08
CA ARG A 139 7.97 0.32 -19.89
C ARG A 139 7.68 0.08 -18.40
N LEU A 140 6.44 -0.34 -18.12
CA LEU A 140 6.01 -0.78 -16.79
C LEU A 140 6.45 -2.23 -16.49
N LEU A 141 6.47 -3.08 -17.51
CA LEU A 141 6.77 -4.50 -17.41
C LEU A 141 8.19 -4.75 -17.91
N ASN A 142 9.18 -4.37 -17.11
CA ASN A 142 10.56 -4.77 -17.35
C ASN A 142 10.79 -6.19 -16.76
N PRO A 143 11.90 -6.87 -17.11
CA PRO A 143 12.18 -8.23 -16.65
C PRO A 143 12.16 -8.37 -15.12
N LEU A 144 12.65 -7.34 -14.40
CA LEU A 144 12.72 -7.34 -12.96
C LEU A 144 11.33 -7.23 -12.32
N ALA A 145 10.50 -6.28 -12.74
CA ALA A 145 9.12 -6.11 -12.29
C ALA A 145 8.27 -7.36 -12.61
N THR A 146 8.47 -7.94 -13.79
CA THR A 146 7.78 -9.18 -14.20
C THR A 146 8.19 -10.36 -13.33
N SER A 147 9.48 -10.51 -13.03
CA SER A 147 9.98 -11.57 -12.13
C SER A 147 9.44 -11.39 -10.71
N GLY A 148 9.39 -10.16 -10.19
CA GLY A 148 8.82 -9.86 -8.87
C GLY A 148 7.32 -10.21 -8.79
N LEU A 149 6.55 -9.86 -9.82
CA LEU A 149 5.13 -10.21 -9.91
C LEU A 149 4.92 -11.73 -9.94
N LEU A 150 5.69 -12.45 -10.77
CA LEU A 150 5.59 -13.91 -10.88
C LEU A 150 5.97 -14.61 -9.59
N VAL A 151 7.06 -14.18 -8.94
CA VAL A 151 7.48 -14.71 -7.64
C VAL A 151 6.40 -14.46 -6.58
N GLY A 152 5.83 -13.25 -6.54
CA GLY A 152 4.71 -12.92 -5.65
C GLY A 152 3.49 -13.81 -5.87
N LEU A 153 3.11 -14.05 -7.13
CA LEU A 153 1.99 -14.93 -7.49
C LEU A 153 2.23 -16.38 -7.04
N VAL A 154 3.44 -16.90 -7.27
CA VAL A 154 3.83 -18.26 -6.85
C VAL A 154 3.78 -18.37 -5.34
N VAL A 155 4.36 -17.41 -4.61
CA VAL A 155 4.34 -17.40 -3.15
C VAL A 155 2.89 -17.40 -2.64
N MET A 156 2.04 -16.51 -3.15
CA MET A 156 0.61 -16.43 -2.80
C MET A 156 -0.12 -17.77 -3.01
N TYR A 157 0.10 -18.42 -4.17
CA TYR A 157 -0.56 -19.69 -4.48
C TYR A 157 -0.10 -20.82 -3.54
N VAL A 158 1.20 -20.89 -3.26
CA VAL A 158 1.77 -21.91 -2.36
C VAL A 158 1.27 -21.73 -0.92
N THR A 159 1.23 -20.50 -0.39
CA THR A 159 0.66 -20.26 0.95
C THR A 159 -0.83 -20.58 1.00
N GLY A 160 -1.57 -20.27 -0.06
CA GLY A 160 -2.99 -20.66 -0.16
C GLY A 160 -3.21 -22.16 -0.05
N LEU A 161 -2.36 -22.96 -0.73
CA LEU A 161 -2.40 -24.42 -0.62
C LEU A 161 -2.09 -24.90 0.81
N MET A 162 -1.06 -24.34 1.45
CA MET A 162 -0.67 -24.70 2.82
C MET A 162 -1.74 -24.38 3.88
N VAL A 163 -2.56 -23.35 3.66
CA VAL A 163 -3.66 -22.97 4.57
C VAL A 163 -4.94 -23.78 4.31
N SER A 164 -5.08 -24.40 3.13
CA SER A 164 -6.26 -25.19 2.76
C SER A 164 -6.26 -26.64 3.25
N VAL A 165 -5.21 -27.05 3.98
CA VAL A 165 -5.04 -28.40 4.58
C VAL A 165 -5.27 -28.33 6.08
#